data_AF-A0A925Y8S2-F1
#
_entry.id   AF-A0A925Y8S2-F1
#
_cell.length_a   1.000
_cell.length_b   1.000
_cell.length_c   1.000
_cell.angle_alpha   90.00
_cell.angle_beta   90.00
_cell.angle_gamma   90.00
#
_symmetry.space_group_name_H-M   'P 1'
#
loop_
_entity.id
_entity.type
_entity.pdbx_description
1 polymer ?
#
loop_
_entity_poly.entity_id
_entity_poly.type
_entity_poly.pdbx_seq_one_letter_code
_entity_poly.pdbx_strand_id
1 'polypeptide(L)' 'IVYVPLATPTLRAAEARGLRTADGLGMLLHQAVPGFERWFGQRPTVGEALRAKLVRDIESGL' A
#
# COMPACT_ATOMS: atom_id res chain seq x y z
N ILE A 1 -4.15 4.91 -8.66
CA ILE A 1 -3.69 3.54 -8.34
C ILE A 1 -4.64 2.94 -7.31
N VAL A 2 -4.99 1.66 -7.42
CA VAL A 2 -5.99 0.98 -6.57
C VAL A 2 -5.28 0.23 -5.44
N TYR A 3 -5.78 0.37 -4.21
CA TYR A 3 -5.30 -0.35 -3.02
C TYR A 3 -6.41 -1.13 -2.29
N VAL A 4 -7.68 -0.94 -2.68
CA VAL A 4 -8.81 -1.78 -2.28
C VAL A 4 -9.60 -2.20 -3.53
N PRO A 5 -9.66 -3.49 -3.88
CA PRO A 5 -8.88 -4.59 -3.30
C PRO A 5 -7.39 -4.46 -3.61
N LEU A 6 -6.52 -5.06 -2.80
CA LEU A 6 -5.06 -5.07 -3.03
C LEU A 6 -4.67 -5.76 -4.35
N ALA A 7 -5.39 -6.84 -4.70
CA ALA A 7 -5.19 -7.59 -5.94
C ALA A 7 -6.35 -7.35 -6.91
N THR A 8 -6.17 -6.38 -7.81
CA THR A 8 -7.15 -6.07 -8.86
C THR A 8 -7.15 -7.15 -9.96
N PRO A 9 -8.22 -7.24 -10.79
CA PRO A 9 -8.23 -8.16 -11.93
C PRO A 9 -7.04 -7.97 -12.88
N THR A 10 -6.61 -6.73 -13.09
CA THR A 10 -5.43 -6.40 -13.92
C THR A 10 -4.15 -6.95 -13.31
N LEU A 11 -3.95 -6.80 -11.99
CA LEU A 11 -2.76 -7.34 -11.31
C LEU A 11 -2.76 -8.87 -11.34
N ARG A 12 -3.90 -9.52 -11.09
CA ARG A 12 -4.03 -10.98 -11.20
C ARG A 12 -3.73 -11.49 -12.61
N ALA A 13 -4.20 -10.78 -13.64
CA ALA A 13 -3.92 -11.12 -15.03
C ALA A 13 -2.44 -10.96 -15.40
N ALA A 14 -1.74 -10.00 -14.81
CA ALA A 14 -0.30 -9.81 -14.99
C ALA A 14 0.51 -10.89 -14.27
N GLU A 15 0.16 -11.21 -13.03
CA GLU A 15 0.77 -12.29 -12.25
C GLU A 15 0.61 -13.65 -12.94
N ALA A 16 -0.57 -13.95 -13.49
CA ALA A 16 -0.82 -15.17 -14.27
C ALA A 16 0.04 -15.29 -15.54
N ARG A 17 0.65 -14.18 -15.99
CA ARG A 17 1.59 -14.12 -17.12
C ARG A 17 3.05 -14.10 -16.67
N GLY A 18 3.33 -14.28 -15.37
CA GLY A 18 4.67 -14.21 -14.81
C GLY A 18 5.25 -12.78 -14.76
N LEU A 19 4.40 -11.75 -14.88
CA LEU A 19 4.84 -10.36 -14.82
C LEU A 19 4.96 -9.92 -13.36
N ARG A 20 5.92 -9.02 -13.10
CA ARG A 20 6.04 -8.35 -11.81
C ARG A 20 4.87 -7.40 -11.60
N THR A 21 4.26 -7.47 -10.42
CA THR A 21 3.12 -6.64 -10.02
C THR A 21 3.46 -5.78 -8.81
N ALA A 22 2.77 -4.67 -8.67
CA ALA A 22 2.78 -3.83 -7.49
C ALA A 22 1.37 -3.28 -7.25
N ASP A 23 0.88 -3.40 -6.01
CA ASP A 23 -0.38 -2.82 -5.58
C ASP A 23 -0.23 -1.31 -5.27
N GLY A 24 -1.35 -0.66 -4.92
CA GLY A 24 -1.38 0.77 -4.59
C GLY A 24 -1.03 1.16 -3.17
N LEU A 25 -0.96 0.21 -2.24
CA LEU A 25 -0.78 0.51 -0.81
C LEU A 25 0.60 1.11 -0.55
N GLY A 26 1.63 0.60 -1.24
CA GLY A 26 2.98 1.17 -1.13
C GLY A 26 3.02 2.66 -1.50
N MET A 27 2.41 3.02 -2.62
CA MET A 27 2.31 4.41 -3.04
C MET A 27 1.54 5.26 -2.02
N LEU A 28 0.40 4.77 -1.51
CA LEU A 28 -0.40 5.45 -0.49
C LEU A 28 0.40 5.73 0.79
N LEU A 29 1.22 4.78 1.24
CA LEU A 29 2.04 4.95 2.43
C LEU A 29 3.17 5.97 2.21
N HIS A 30 3.89 5.85 1.09
CA HIS A 30 5.02 6.73 0.82
C HIS A 30 4.61 8.16 0.52
N GLN A 31 3.48 8.39 -0.15
CA GLN A 31 2.97 9.74 -0.42
C GLN A 31 2.52 10.47 0.87
N ALA A 32 2.13 9.72 1.91
CA ALA A 32 1.72 10.31 3.19
C ALA A 32 2.90 10.87 3.98
N VAL A 33 4.12 10.33 3.78
CA VAL A 33 5.35 10.73 4.51
C VAL A 33 5.56 12.24 4.58
N PRO A 34 5.61 13.00 3.45
CA PRO A 34 5.82 14.45 3.52
C PRO A 34 4.67 15.20 4.20
N GLY A 35 3.43 14.70 4.14
CA GLY A 35 2.30 15.31 4.85
C GLY A 35 2.43 15.14 6.37
N PHE A 36 2.73 13.93 6.82
CA PHE A 36 2.99 13.64 8.23
C PHE A 36 4.20 14.43 8.76
N GLU A 37 5.28 14.52 7.99
CA GLU A 37 6.46 15.31 8.37
C GLU A 37 6.11 16.78 8.61
N ARG A 38 5.27 17.37 7.74
CA ARG A 38 4.84 18.78 7.86
C ARG A 38 3.89 19.03 9.02
N TRP A 39 2.98 18.10 9.31
CA TRP A 39 1.99 18.28 10.37
C TRP A 39 2.51 17.93 11.77
N PHE A 40 3.40 16.95 11.87
CA PHE A 40 3.84 16.41 13.16
C PHE A 40 5.33 16.66 13.46
N GLY A 41 6.06 17.29 12.55
CA GLY A 41 7.48 17.62 12.73
C GLY A 41 8.42 16.41 12.74
N GLN A 42 7.89 15.21 12.50
CA GLN A 42 8.65 13.96 12.45
C GLN A 42 8.39 13.24 11.14
N ARG A 43 9.45 12.87 10.43
CA ARG A 43 9.37 12.09 9.21
C ARG A 43 9.09 10.61 9.54
N PRO A 44 7.91 10.07 9.21
CA PRO A 44 7.63 8.66 9.46
C PRO A 44 8.41 7.77 8.50
N THR A 45 8.73 6.55 8.95
CA THR A 45 9.31 5.50 8.11
C THR A 45 8.23 4.52 7.70
N VAL A 46 8.11 4.27 6.39
CA VAL A 46 7.22 3.22 5.86
C VAL A 46 7.96 1.89 5.97
N GLY A 47 7.56 1.07 6.94
CA GLY A 47 8.15 -0.26 7.18
C GLY A 47 7.19 -1.41 6.88
N GLU A 48 7.73 -2.61 6.78
CA GLU A 48 6.95 -3.83 6.50
C GLU A 48 5.87 -4.09 7.56
N ALA A 49 6.15 -3.85 8.84
CA ALA A 49 5.19 -4.01 9.92
C ALA A 49 3.96 -3.09 9.77
N LEU A 50 4.18 -1.85 9.35
CA LEU A 50 3.10 -0.89 9.05
C LEU A 50 2.26 -1.39 7.88
N ARG A 51 2.91 -1.81 6.79
CA ARG A 51 2.21 -2.37 5.62
C ARG A 51 1.39 -3.60 6.01
N ALA A 52 1.98 -4.53 6.75
CA ALA A 52 1.31 -5.76 7.18
C ALA A 52 0.09 -5.48 8.07
N LYS A 53 0.15 -4.47 8.93
CA LYS A 53 -1.02 -4.03 9.72
C LYS A 53 -2.16 -3.57 8.81
N LEU A 54 -1.88 -2.67 7.88
CA LEU A 54 -2.92 -2.14 6.99
C LEU A 54 -3.49 -3.18 6.02
N VAL A 55 -2.68 -4.14 5.56
CA VAL A 55 -3.18 -5.28 4.77
C VAL A 55 -4.22 -6.06 5.57
N ARG A 56 -3.95 -6.38 6.84
CA ARG A 56 -4.92 -7.07 7.70
C ARG A 56 -6.20 -6.25 7.90
N ASP A 57 -6.06 -4.95 8.13
CA ASP A 57 -7.22 -4.06 8.33
C ASP A 57 -8.11 -4.04 7.08
N ILE A 58 -7.52 -3.85 5.88
CA ILE A 58 -8.23 -3.87 4.59
C ILE A 58 -8.91 -5.21 4.33
N GLU A 59 -8.22 -6.33 4.57
CA GLU A 59 -8.77 -7.67 4.37
C GLU A 59 -9.89 -8.00 5.37
N SER A 60 -9.88 -7.38 6.55
CA SER A 60 -10.92 -7.51 7.56
C SER A 60 -12.18 -6.65 7.29
N GLY A 61 -12.14 -5.78 6.27
CA GLY A 61 -13.25 -4.90 5.89
C GLY A 61 -13.35 -3.60 6.68
N LEU A 62 -12.23 -3.14 7.26
CA LEU A 62 -12.07 -1.79 7.84
C LEU A 62 -11.52 -0.79 6.82
#